data_AF-A0A1Y3ES49-F1
#
_entry.id   AF-A0A1Y3ES49-F1
#
_cell.length_a   1.000
_cell.length_b   1.000
_cell.length_c   1.000
_cell.angle_alpha   90.00
_cell.angle_beta   90.00
_cell.angle_gamma   90.00
#
_symmetry.space_group_name_H-M   'P 1'
#
loop_
_entity.id
_entity.type
_entity.pdbx_description
1 polymer ?
#
loop_
_entity_poly.entity_id
_entity_poly.type
_entity_poly.pdbx_seq_one_letter_code
_entity_poly.pdbx_strand_id
1 'polypeptide(L)'
;MKKKSIAYLDQISNRLACCLPEKATVTNHHIVASMKRRGAKHVQSSAEISSVEQKKRQRFKYPSLPSSETAFYFAVISCTIFYTWYKVFQLSNEPQVQNNTVAPLTKSHLWLIGDKLKDTNNYEWQHWIVWVREALPWYFLHSLLFNCTEKLLGTTLWKRFMIVYWIFASWYLFATHIVLTVFIAATVMYGAAYWLRSKLAVWTITLGILYVAVEGIVDFAADQDAFKSISFIGYKMLQCLSFCLDLIDNQPVCEHFFDGFFKLAWYILYLPYQLSLIVIYKRFQPDMERRNSRDMNLSRTLLFGIRILFWYCFTELLLHHLYFEAISMNVELLTSMPLDTLCCIGALIGQFFHLKYVVIFGFPAFFAKLDKMTPPNGPICISRVTLYSNIWRHFDRGLYEFFKEYIFLPIARPSFRIERKLAGLLLSFSFVLVWHGFRHSCMVWVGLNVVEILIENIGKVIYSFQSVQKLREKLISDQCFRRILALLQVLPLSFGLYSNYYFLGGSKVGKVFVDRIFWGETYPKFKLPAVILVTLGYCFNHLAMEITSRVD
;
A
#
# COMPACT_ATOMS: atom_id res chain seq x y z
N MET A 1 -27.75 -18.67 -10.30
CA MET A 1 -27.25 -17.27 -10.22
C MET A 1 -26.32 -17.01 -9.02
N LYS A 2 -26.47 -17.66 -7.86
CA LYS A 2 -25.51 -17.55 -6.72
C LYS A 2 -24.06 -17.99 -7.00
N LYS A 3 -23.81 -18.90 -7.97
CA LYS A 3 -22.44 -19.35 -8.32
C LYS A 3 -21.61 -18.36 -9.15
N LYS A 4 -22.23 -17.37 -9.82
CA LYS A 4 -21.50 -16.33 -10.59
C LYS A 4 -21.02 -15.16 -9.73
N SER A 5 -21.73 -14.86 -8.63
CA SER A 5 -21.31 -13.86 -7.63
C SER A 5 -20.06 -14.30 -6.84
N ILE A 6 -19.88 -15.61 -6.63
CA ILE A 6 -18.72 -16.16 -5.90
C ILE A 6 -17.42 -16.04 -6.72
N ALA A 7 -17.49 -16.17 -8.06
CA ALA A 7 -16.33 -15.96 -8.94
C ALA A 7 -16.01 -14.47 -9.16
N TYR A 8 -17.01 -13.59 -9.03
CA TYR A 8 -16.89 -12.13 -9.17
C TYR A 8 -16.23 -11.47 -7.95
N LEU A 9 -16.33 -12.10 -6.77
CA LEU A 9 -15.74 -11.63 -5.52
C LEU A 9 -14.32 -12.18 -5.27
N ASP A 10 -13.84 -13.18 -6.03
CA ASP A 10 -12.51 -13.77 -5.86
C ASP A 10 -11.38 -12.80 -6.24
N GLN A 11 -11.66 -11.81 -7.09
CA GLN A 11 -10.66 -10.99 -7.78
C GLN A 11 -10.47 -9.55 -7.24
N ILE A 12 -11.32 -9.08 -6.30
CA ILE A 12 -11.42 -7.65 -5.94
C ILE A 12 -10.53 -7.24 -4.75
N SER A 13 -10.05 -8.16 -3.92
CA SER A 13 -9.42 -7.77 -2.66
C SER A 13 -7.94 -8.12 -2.60
N ASN A 14 -7.15 -7.07 -2.85
CA ASN A 14 -5.69 -7.09 -2.99
C ASN A 14 -5.06 -5.77 -2.46
N ARG A 15 -5.20 -5.35 -1.18
CA ARG A 15 -4.33 -4.27 -0.59
C ARG A 15 -3.91 -4.51 0.87
N LEU A 16 -3.08 -3.63 1.45
CA LEU A 16 -2.04 -3.97 2.43
C LEU A 16 -1.81 -2.94 3.63
N ALA A 17 -1.58 -3.31 4.93
CA ALA A 17 -1.07 -2.52 6.10
C ALA A 17 0.25 -2.82 6.89
N CYS A 18 1.01 -1.79 7.32
CA CYS A 18 1.98 -1.89 8.48
C CYS A 18 1.67 -0.92 9.59
N CYS A 19 2.30 -1.21 10.73
CA CYS A 19 2.69 -0.23 11.73
C CYS A 19 4.17 -0.41 12.16
N LEU A 20 4.96 0.66 12.15
CA LEU A 20 5.76 1.19 13.28
C LEU A 20 6.74 2.28 12.80
N PRO A 21 6.80 3.47 13.44
CA PRO A 21 7.49 4.63 12.88
C PRO A 21 9.00 4.67 13.16
N GLU A 22 9.72 5.33 12.25
CA GLU A 22 11.02 5.96 12.45
C GLU A 22 10.91 7.45 12.12
N LYS A 23 11.78 8.26 12.73
CA LYS A 23 11.61 9.68 13.08
C LYS A 23 11.24 10.63 11.93
N ALA A 24 10.44 11.66 12.25
CA ALA A 24 10.35 12.91 11.51
C ALA A 24 11.09 14.00 12.31
N THR A 25 12.09 14.63 11.70
CA THR A 25 12.75 15.85 12.20
C THR A 25 11.86 17.05 11.90
N VAL A 26 11.42 17.76 12.94
CA VAL A 26 10.75 19.05 12.83
C VAL A 26 11.75 20.11 13.24
N THR A 27 12.18 20.96 12.30
CA THR A 27 12.89 22.21 12.57
C THR A 27 11.86 23.25 13.02
N ASN A 28 11.98 23.72 14.26
CA ASN A 28 11.21 24.84 14.79
C ASN A 28 12.00 26.15 14.58
N HIS A 29 11.38 27.14 13.94
CA HIS A 29 11.74 28.54 14.13
C HIS A 29 10.50 29.35 14.54
N HIS A 30 10.67 29.97 15.71
CA HIS A 30 10.04 31.15 16.31
C HIS A 30 8.58 31.54 15.99
N ILE A 31 7.78 31.72 17.06
CA ILE A 31 7.15 33.00 17.46
C ILE A 31 6.94 32.96 18.99
N VAL A 32 7.36 34.02 19.67
CA VAL A 32 7.29 34.36 21.11
C VAL A 32 6.06 35.30 21.28
N ALA A 33 5.24 35.39 22.34
CA ALA A 33 5.25 35.06 23.76
C ALA A 33 3.79 34.82 24.23
N SER A 34 3.59 34.03 25.30
CA SER A 34 2.43 34.07 26.26
C SER A 34 2.15 32.71 26.95
N MET A 35 3.18 31.89 27.23
CA MET A 35 2.98 30.56 27.87
C MET A 35 3.97 30.24 28.99
N LYS A 36 4.45 31.26 29.72
CA LYS A 36 5.61 31.09 30.63
C LYS A 36 5.32 30.34 31.94
N ARG A 37 4.07 30.02 32.30
CA ARG A 37 3.75 29.30 33.56
C ARG A 37 3.19 27.89 33.41
N ARG A 38 2.56 27.52 32.28
CA ARG A 38 2.14 26.12 31.99
C ARG A 38 3.25 25.30 31.30
N GLY A 39 4.23 25.97 30.69
CA GLY A 39 5.38 25.32 30.05
C GLY A 39 6.30 24.57 31.02
N ALA A 40 6.51 25.05 32.26
CA ALA A 40 7.51 24.45 33.14
C ALA A 40 7.19 22.99 33.56
N LYS A 41 5.93 22.68 33.92
CA LYS A 41 5.52 21.31 34.28
C LYS A 41 5.43 20.38 33.06
N HIS A 42 5.02 20.89 31.90
CA HIS A 42 4.95 20.10 30.66
C HIS A 42 6.35 19.86 30.05
N VAL A 43 7.27 20.81 30.20
CA VAL A 43 8.67 20.66 29.78
C VAL A 43 9.38 19.62 30.63
N GLN A 44 9.17 19.62 31.96
CA GLN A 44 9.80 18.66 32.87
C GLN A 44 9.27 17.23 32.65
N SER A 45 7.95 17.05 32.47
CA SER A 45 7.35 15.77 32.07
C SER A 45 7.80 15.32 30.67
N SER A 46 7.91 16.25 29.70
CA SER A 46 8.40 15.91 28.36
C SER A 46 9.90 15.61 28.34
N ALA A 47 10.68 16.17 29.25
CA ALA A 47 12.11 15.93 29.40
C ALA A 47 12.39 14.58 30.09
N GLU A 48 11.56 14.16 31.03
CA GLU A 48 11.60 12.81 31.62
C GLU A 48 11.07 11.74 30.65
N ILE A 49 10.02 12.03 29.87
CA ILE A 49 9.57 11.14 28.79
C ILE A 49 10.63 11.08 27.67
N SER A 50 11.25 12.22 27.35
CA SER A 50 12.39 12.31 26.43
C SER A 50 13.58 11.51 26.93
N SER A 51 13.93 11.53 28.23
CA SER A 51 15.10 10.80 28.74
C SER A 51 14.87 9.29 28.80
N VAL A 52 13.63 8.84 29.02
CA VAL A 52 13.24 7.42 28.95
C VAL A 52 13.07 6.94 27.50
N GLU A 53 12.63 7.78 26.56
CA GLU A 53 12.55 7.50 25.12
C GLU A 53 13.89 7.76 24.36
N GLN A 54 14.84 8.50 24.95
CA GLN A 54 16.19 8.77 24.41
C GLN A 54 17.24 7.72 24.75
N LYS A 55 16.90 6.62 25.43
CA LYS A 55 17.69 5.40 25.22
C LYS A 55 17.46 4.97 23.77
N LYS A 56 18.25 5.55 22.85
CA LYS A 56 18.38 5.13 21.45
C LYS A 56 18.35 3.60 21.48
N ARG A 57 17.26 2.98 21.03
CA ARG A 57 17.32 1.58 20.60
C ARG A 57 18.30 1.59 19.44
N GLN A 58 19.59 1.42 19.72
CA GLN A 58 20.63 1.30 18.72
C GLN A 58 20.24 0.07 17.90
N ARG A 59 19.66 0.32 16.73
CA ARG A 59 19.43 -0.72 15.74
C ARG A 59 20.79 -1.11 15.20
N PHE A 60 20.98 -2.40 14.97
CA PHE A 60 22.18 -2.88 14.30
C PHE A 60 22.28 -2.21 12.93
N LYS A 61 23.36 -1.47 12.69
CA LYS A 61 23.65 -0.91 11.37
C LYS A 61 24.37 -1.98 10.56
N TYR A 62 23.86 -2.29 9.38
CA TYR A 62 24.48 -3.30 8.52
C TYR A 62 25.85 -2.79 8.04
N PRO A 63 26.97 -3.44 8.41
CA PRO A 63 28.28 -3.08 7.88
C PRO A 63 28.38 -3.52 6.42
N SER A 64 29.15 -2.82 5.59
CA SER A 64 29.47 -3.29 4.24
C SER A 64 30.22 -4.61 4.27
N LEU A 65 29.92 -5.47 3.30
CA LEU A 65 30.65 -6.72 3.05
C LEU A 65 31.71 -6.50 1.97
N PRO A 66 32.70 -7.41 1.85
CA PRO A 66 33.65 -7.38 0.73
C PRO A 66 32.96 -7.23 -0.62
N SER A 67 33.54 -6.44 -1.52
CA SER A 67 32.96 -6.15 -2.83
C SER A 67 32.76 -7.40 -3.68
N SER A 68 33.66 -8.39 -3.57
CA SER A 68 33.53 -9.67 -4.27
C SER A 68 32.31 -10.47 -3.80
N GLU A 69 32.05 -10.50 -2.49
CA GLU A 69 30.88 -11.16 -1.90
C GLU A 69 29.58 -10.45 -2.30
N THR A 70 29.57 -9.12 -2.25
CA THR A 70 28.41 -8.32 -2.67
C THR A 70 28.14 -8.48 -4.17
N ALA A 71 29.19 -8.50 -5.00
CA ALA A 71 29.08 -8.74 -6.45
C ALA A 71 28.55 -10.14 -6.76
N PHE A 72 28.98 -11.15 -6.00
CA PHE A 72 28.44 -12.51 -6.11
C PHE A 72 26.94 -12.55 -5.82
N TYR A 73 26.49 -11.97 -4.70
CA TYR A 73 25.05 -11.90 -4.39
C TYR A 73 24.25 -11.16 -5.46
N PHE A 74 24.80 -10.06 -5.97
CA PHE A 74 24.18 -9.30 -7.06
C PHE A 74 24.04 -10.14 -8.33
N ALA A 75 25.10 -10.86 -8.72
CA ALA A 75 25.07 -11.75 -9.88
C ALA A 75 24.04 -12.87 -9.71
N VAL A 76 24.01 -13.55 -8.56
CA VAL A 76 23.06 -14.64 -8.27
C VAL A 76 21.61 -14.16 -8.40
N ILE A 77 21.27 -13.02 -7.77
CA ILE A 77 19.90 -12.50 -7.81
C ILE A 77 19.54 -11.97 -9.19
N SER A 78 20.48 -11.32 -9.89
CA SER A 78 20.25 -10.87 -11.28
C SER A 78 19.96 -12.07 -12.19
N CYS A 79 20.78 -13.12 -12.14
CA CYS A 79 20.55 -14.36 -12.87
C CYS A 79 19.20 -15.00 -12.51
N THR A 80 18.82 -15.00 -11.23
CA THR A 80 17.52 -15.53 -10.77
C THR A 80 16.34 -14.75 -11.36
N ILE A 81 16.45 -13.42 -11.44
CA ILE A 81 15.43 -12.56 -12.06
C ILE A 81 15.35 -12.85 -13.56
N PHE A 82 16.48 -12.88 -14.28
CA PHE A 82 16.47 -13.20 -15.71
C PHE A 82 15.89 -14.59 -15.99
N TYR A 83 16.28 -15.58 -15.18
CA TYR A 83 15.75 -16.95 -15.26
C TYR A 83 14.24 -16.98 -15.05
N THR A 84 13.74 -16.24 -14.05
CA THR A 84 12.30 -16.14 -13.76
C THR A 84 11.52 -15.65 -14.98
N TRP A 85 12.01 -14.58 -15.61
CA TRP A 85 11.38 -14.01 -16.80
C TRP A 85 11.44 -14.95 -17.99
N TYR A 86 12.61 -15.56 -18.22
CA TYR A 86 12.81 -16.52 -19.29
C TYR A 86 11.89 -17.75 -19.15
N LYS A 87 11.79 -18.34 -17.95
CA LYS A 87 10.96 -19.52 -17.70
C LYS A 87 9.48 -19.26 -17.93
N VAL A 88 8.96 -18.13 -17.47
CA VAL A 88 7.56 -17.79 -17.70
C VAL A 88 7.30 -17.40 -19.15
N PHE A 89 8.25 -16.75 -19.82
CA PHE A 89 8.18 -16.53 -21.25
C PHE A 89 8.13 -17.84 -22.04
N GLN A 90 8.99 -18.81 -21.70
CA GLN A 90 8.99 -20.13 -22.30
C GLN A 90 7.64 -20.82 -22.12
N LEU A 91 7.13 -20.88 -20.89
CA LEU A 91 5.83 -21.47 -20.57
C LEU A 91 4.68 -20.76 -21.30
N SER A 92 4.73 -19.43 -21.39
CA SER A 92 3.72 -18.64 -22.09
C SER A 92 3.67 -18.96 -23.59
N ASN A 93 4.78 -19.40 -24.19
CA ASN A 93 4.87 -19.78 -25.62
C ASN A 93 4.59 -21.27 -25.87
N GLU A 94 4.27 -22.07 -24.86
CA GLU A 94 3.88 -23.46 -25.08
C GLU A 94 2.54 -23.55 -25.82
N PRO A 95 2.36 -24.54 -26.73
CA PRO A 95 1.15 -24.68 -27.54
C PRO A 95 -0.14 -24.73 -26.71
N GLN A 96 -0.11 -25.37 -25.54
CA GLN A 96 -1.27 -25.45 -24.64
C GLN A 96 -1.71 -24.06 -24.13
N VAL A 97 -0.77 -23.16 -23.85
CA VAL A 97 -1.09 -21.80 -23.39
C VAL A 97 -1.50 -20.93 -24.57
N GLN A 98 -0.76 -21.00 -25.69
CA GLN A 98 -1.04 -20.20 -26.90
C GLN A 98 -2.37 -20.57 -27.56
N ASN A 99 -2.78 -21.84 -27.49
CA ASN A 99 -4.08 -22.30 -27.99
C ASN A 99 -5.23 -22.03 -27.02
N ASN A 100 -4.99 -21.29 -25.93
CA ASN A 100 -6.01 -20.86 -24.98
C ASN A 100 -6.74 -22.04 -24.28
N THR A 101 -6.09 -23.21 -24.18
CA THR A 101 -6.72 -24.42 -23.61
C THR A 101 -6.58 -24.48 -22.09
N VAL A 102 -5.48 -23.94 -21.55
CA VAL A 102 -5.17 -24.00 -20.10
C VAL A 102 -5.26 -22.65 -19.39
N ALA A 103 -5.35 -21.54 -20.11
CA ALA A 103 -5.28 -20.20 -19.54
C ALA A 103 -6.09 -19.23 -20.42
N PRO A 104 -7.18 -18.61 -19.92
CA PRO A 104 -8.06 -17.76 -20.74
C PRO A 104 -7.38 -16.45 -21.13
N LEU A 105 -7.05 -16.29 -22.40
CA LEU A 105 -6.40 -15.11 -22.99
C LEU A 105 -7.36 -14.38 -23.94
N THR A 106 -7.17 -13.08 -24.06
CA THR A 106 -7.97 -12.23 -24.96
C THR A 106 -7.10 -11.70 -26.08
N LYS A 107 -7.62 -11.64 -27.33
CA LYS A 107 -6.95 -10.90 -28.40
C LYS A 107 -7.10 -9.40 -28.16
N SER A 108 -5.99 -8.69 -28.11
CA SER A 108 -5.94 -7.25 -27.92
C SER A 108 -4.93 -6.63 -28.89
N HIS A 109 -5.21 -5.41 -29.32
CA HIS A 109 -4.32 -4.67 -30.21
C HIS A 109 -3.16 -4.06 -29.41
N LEU A 110 -1.93 -4.42 -29.77
CA LEU A 110 -0.71 -3.84 -29.22
C LEU A 110 -0.15 -2.81 -30.21
N TRP A 111 -0.11 -1.54 -29.79
CA TRP A 111 0.17 -0.33 -30.60
C TRP A 111 1.04 -0.47 -31.86
N LEU A 112 2.17 -1.19 -31.79
CA LEU A 112 3.22 -1.25 -32.81
C LEU A 112 3.44 -2.67 -33.37
N ILE A 113 2.73 -3.66 -32.82
CA ILE A 113 2.90 -5.08 -33.17
C ILE A 113 1.62 -5.63 -33.82
N GLY A 114 0.47 -5.02 -33.54
CA GLY A 114 -0.84 -5.47 -34.02
C GLY A 114 -1.54 -6.38 -33.02
N ASP A 115 -2.47 -7.18 -33.53
CA ASP A 115 -3.32 -8.04 -32.69
C ASP A 115 -2.52 -9.20 -32.12
N LYS A 116 -2.49 -9.29 -30.79
CA LYS A 116 -1.79 -10.35 -30.06
C LYS A 116 -2.62 -10.81 -28.86
N LEU A 117 -2.40 -12.04 -28.42
CA LEU A 117 -2.94 -12.51 -27.14
C LEU A 117 -2.41 -11.64 -26.00
N LYS A 118 -3.28 -11.40 -25.03
CA LYS A 118 -3.01 -10.61 -23.82
C LYS A 118 -3.60 -11.34 -22.63
N ASP A 119 -2.84 -11.36 -21.55
CA ASP A 119 -3.35 -11.71 -20.24
C ASP A 119 -4.21 -10.58 -19.67
N THR A 120 -5.52 -10.83 -19.60
CA THR A 120 -6.53 -9.90 -19.09
C THR A 120 -7.12 -10.39 -17.77
N ASN A 121 -6.52 -11.39 -17.12
CA ASN A 121 -7.09 -12.03 -15.93
C ASN A 121 -6.94 -11.21 -14.64
N ASN A 122 -6.07 -10.19 -14.61
CA ASN A 122 -6.03 -9.31 -13.44
C ASN A 122 -7.21 -8.31 -13.47
N TYR A 123 -8.25 -8.63 -12.70
CA TYR A 123 -9.48 -7.83 -12.60
C TYR A 123 -9.23 -6.35 -12.31
N GLU A 124 -8.46 -6.03 -11.26
CA GLU A 124 -8.19 -4.65 -10.85
C GLU A 124 -7.51 -3.87 -11.96
N TRP A 125 -6.50 -4.45 -12.61
CA TRP A 125 -5.79 -3.78 -13.69
C TRP A 125 -6.71 -3.48 -14.88
N GLN A 126 -7.55 -4.45 -15.29
CA GLN A 126 -8.45 -4.25 -16.43
C GLN A 126 -9.49 -3.17 -16.15
N HIS A 127 -10.15 -3.20 -14.99
CA HIS A 127 -11.17 -2.21 -14.64
C HIS A 127 -10.56 -0.83 -14.37
N TRP A 128 -9.37 -0.79 -13.77
CA TRP A 128 -8.67 0.47 -13.54
C TRP A 128 -8.23 1.14 -14.84
N ILE A 129 -7.74 0.40 -15.84
CA ILE A 129 -7.39 0.97 -17.15
C ILE A 129 -8.62 1.59 -17.83
N VAL A 130 -9.76 0.89 -17.81
CA VAL A 130 -11.01 1.41 -18.38
C VAL A 130 -11.41 2.70 -17.68
N TRP A 131 -11.43 2.69 -16.34
CA TRP A 131 -11.74 3.88 -15.55
C TRP A 131 -10.76 5.05 -15.82
N VAL A 132 -9.45 4.80 -15.93
CA VAL A 132 -8.47 5.85 -16.23
C VAL A 132 -8.70 6.47 -17.59
N ARG A 133 -9.07 5.69 -18.61
CA ARG A 133 -9.37 6.24 -19.95
C ARG A 133 -10.54 7.21 -19.89
N GLU A 134 -11.58 6.88 -19.12
CA GLU A 134 -12.73 7.76 -18.88
C GLU A 134 -12.37 8.98 -18.02
N ALA A 135 -11.52 8.80 -17.00
CA ALA A 135 -11.12 9.85 -16.06
C ALA A 135 -10.10 10.84 -16.62
N LEU A 136 -9.25 10.42 -17.56
CA LEU A 136 -8.12 11.21 -18.04
C LEU A 136 -8.51 12.61 -18.56
N PRO A 137 -9.55 12.79 -19.38
CA PRO A 137 -9.99 14.13 -19.81
C PRO A 137 -10.39 15.03 -18.63
N TRP A 138 -11.06 14.47 -17.62
CA TRP A 138 -11.43 15.20 -16.41
C TRP A 138 -10.21 15.60 -15.60
N TYR A 139 -9.20 14.75 -15.46
CA TYR A 139 -7.98 15.11 -14.73
C TYR A 139 -7.17 16.22 -15.42
N PHE A 140 -7.13 16.24 -16.75
CA PHE A 140 -6.53 17.35 -17.51
C PHE A 140 -7.33 18.64 -17.36
N LEU A 141 -8.66 18.56 -17.52
CA LEU A 141 -9.54 19.71 -17.34
C LEU A 141 -9.45 20.26 -15.92
N HIS A 142 -9.39 19.39 -14.92
CA HIS A 142 -9.16 19.76 -13.53
C HIS A 142 -7.88 20.54 -13.36
N SER A 143 -6.75 20.05 -13.87
CA SER A 143 -5.45 20.73 -13.72
C SER A 143 -5.47 22.11 -14.36
N LEU A 144 -6.13 22.24 -15.53
CA LEU A 144 -6.32 23.53 -16.20
C LEU A 144 -7.19 24.47 -15.34
N LEU A 145 -8.38 24.02 -14.94
CA LEU A 145 -9.33 24.82 -14.18
C LEU A 145 -8.77 25.21 -12.81
N PHE A 146 -8.21 24.27 -12.06
CA PHE A 146 -7.71 24.48 -10.70
C PHE A 146 -6.60 25.53 -10.66
N ASN A 147 -5.64 25.46 -11.60
CA ASN A 147 -4.48 26.35 -11.63
C ASN A 147 -4.74 27.68 -12.36
N CYS A 148 -5.64 27.72 -13.35
CA CYS A 148 -5.97 28.97 -14.05
C CYS A 148 -7.03 29.78 -13.32
N THR A 149 -8.13 29.15 -12.87
CA THR A 149 -9.24 29.89 -12.24
C THR A 149 -8.88 30.43 -10.87
N GLU A 150 -7.91 29.84 -10.17
CA GLU A 150 -7.36 30.44 -8.94
C GLU A 150 -6.79 31.85 -9.19
N LYS A 151 -6.12 32.06 -10.33
CA LYS A 151 -5.51 33.36 -10.67
C LYS A 151 -6.54 34.38 -11.13
N LEU A 152 -7.70 33.91 -11.61
CA LEU A 152 -8.74 34.74 -12.21
C LEU A 152 -9.87 35.06 -11.22
N LEU A 153 -10.14 34.19 -10.25
CA LEU A 153 -11.25 34.28 -9.31
C LEU A 153 -10.74 34.53 -7.88
N GLY A 154 -11.52 35.25 -7.07
CA GLY A 154 -11.24 35.33 -5.64
C GLY A 154 -11.33 33.95 -4.95
N THR A 155 -10.52 33.72 -3.91
CA THR A 155 -10.36 32.41 -3.25
C THR A 155 -11.67 31.70 -2.90
N THR A 156 -12.67 32.45 -2.41
CA THR A 156 -13.99 31.87 -2.07
C THR A 156 -14.75 31.39 -3.29
N LEU A 157 -14.77 32.19 -4.36
CA LEU A 157 -15.46 31.84 -5.61
C LEU A 157 -14.74 30.70 -6.32
N TRP A 158 -13.41 30.73 -6.36
CA TRP A 158 -12.58 29.65 -6.89
C TRP A 158 -12.89 28.31 -6.20
N LYS A 159 -12.90 28.28 -4.86
CA LYS A 159 -13.20 27.05 -4.11
C LYS A 159 -14.60 26.50 -4.43
N ARG A 160 -15.61 27.37 -4.46
CA ARG A 160 -16.99 26.99 -4.80
C ARG A 160 -17.10 26.46 -6.23
N PHE A 161 -16.48 27.15 -7.19
CA PHE A 161 -16.42 26.73 -8.59
C PHE A 161 -15.79 25.33 -8.74
N MET A 162 -14.65 25.09 -8.10
CA MET A 162 -13.98 23.79 -8.15
C MET A 162 -14.79 22.68 -7.46
N ILE A 163 -15.48 22.95 -6.35
CA ILE A 163 -16.38 21.97 -5.71
C ILE A 163 -17.50 21.57 -6.66
N VAL A 164 -18.15 22.54 -7.32
CA VAL A 164 -19.21 22.26 -8.30
C VAL A 164 -18.66 21.40 -9.44
N TYR A 165 -17.51 21.77 -10.00
CA TYR A 165 -16.83 20.97 -11.02
C TYR A 165 -16.53 19.54 -10.54
N TRP A 166 -16.02 19.35 -9.33
CA TRP A 166 -15.71 18.02 -8.80
C TRP A 166 -16.95 17.18 -8.51
N ILE A 167 -18.09 17.79 -8.14
CA ILE A 167 -19.37 17.08 -8.04
C ILE A 167 -19.77 16.54 -9.41
N PHE A 168 -19.72 17.35 -10.46
CA PHE A 168 -20.01 16.91 -11.83
C PHE A 168 -19.04 15.82 -12.30
N ALA A 169 -17.74 15.99 -12.06
CA ALA A 169 -16.75 14.97 -12.40
C ALA A 169 -17.03 13.65 -11.66
N SER A 170 -17.39 13.72 -10.37
CA SER A 170 -17.75 12.53 -9.58
C SER A 170 -19.00 11.85 -10.11
N TRP A 171 -20.03 12.62 -10.47
CA TRP A 171 -21.27 12.08 -11.03
C TRP A 171 -21.06 11.45 -12.41
N TYR A 172 -20.13 11.97 -13.21
CA TYR A 172 -19.79 11.36 -14.49
C TYR A 172 -18.98 10.06 -14.33
N LEU A 173 -17.99 10.06 -13.42
CA LEU A 173 -17.03 8.96 -13.26
C LEU A 173 -17.55 7.78 -12.42
N PHE A 174 -18.62 7.98 -11.67
CA PHE A 174 -19.19 6.99 -10.75
C PHE A 174 -20.71 7.00 -10.85
N ALA A 175 -21.34 5.86 -10.54
CA ALA A 175 -22.79 5.76 -10.65
C ALA A 175 -23.51 6.70 -9.67
N THR A 176 -24.67 7.20 -10.11
CA THR A 176 -25.41 8.25 -9.39
C THR A 176 -25.79 7.83 -7.97
N HIS A 177 -26.29 6.61 -7.78
CA HIS A 177 -26.67 6.10 -6.46
C HIS A 177 -25.48 5.95 -5.53
N ILE A 178 -24.29 5.62 -6.06
CA ILE A 178 -23.05 5.51 -5.28
C ILE A 178 -22.58 6.89 -4.81
N VAL A 179 -22.58 7.87 -5.72
CA VAL A 179 -22.21 9.25 -5.39
C VAL A 179 -23.14 9.80 -4.30
N LEU A 180 -24.45 9.61 -4.46
CA LEU A 180 -25.44 9.99 -3.44
C LEU A 180 -25.21 9.28 -2.11
N THR A 181 -24.96 7.97 -2.12
CA THR A 181 -24.69 7.19 -0.90
C THR A 181 -23.49 7.75 -0.15
N VAL A 182 -22.40 8.04 -0.84
CA VAL A 182 -21.19 8.63 -0.25
C VAL A 182 -21.49 10.02 0.35
N PHE A 183 -22.21 10.88 -0.36
CA PHE A 183 -22.53 12.22 0.16
C PHE A 183 -23.47 12.18 1.37
N ILE A 184 -24.46 11.29 1.37
CA ILE A 184 -25.34 11.06 2.51
C ILE A 184 -24.51 10.56 3.71
N ALA A 185 -23.69 9.53 3.50
CA ALA A 185 -22.82 9.00 4.54
C ALA A 185 -21.85 10.06 5.09
N ALA A 186 -21.20 10.84 4.22
CA ALA A 186 -20.31 11.92 4.61
C ALA A 186 -21.04 12.99 5.46
N THR A 187 -22.28 13.34 5.09
CA THR A 187 -23.10 14.31 5.83
C THR A 187 -23.49 13.77 7.20
N VAL A 188 -23.92 12.50 7.28
CA VAL A 188 -24.27 11.84 8.56
C VAL A 188 -23.05 11.73 9.46
N MET A 189 -21.90 11.29 8.92
CA MET A 189 -20.65 11.21 9.67
C MET A 189 -20.20 12.58 10.18
N TYR A 190 -20.26 13.60 9.34
CA TYR A 190 -19.93 14.97 9.71
C TYR A 190 -20.85 15.50 10.81
N GLY A 191 -22.16 15.29 10.69
CA GLY A 191 -23.14 15.64 11.71
C GLY A 191 -22.85 14.94 13.05
N ALA A 192 -22.58 13.64 13.02
CA ALA A 192 -22.19 12.88 14.22
C ALA A 192 -20.90 13.44 14.84
N ALA A 193 -19.89 13.78 14.02
CA ALA A 193 -18.65 14.35 14.49
C ALA A 193 -18.80 15.77 15.06
N TYR A 194 -19.65 16.60 14.44
CA TYR A 194 -19.88 17.99 14.84
C TYR A 194 -20.73 18.10 16.10
N TRP A 195 -21.91 17.44 16.13
CA TRP A 195 -22.85 17.54 17.25
C TRP A 195 -22.56 16.55 18.38
N LEU A 196 -22.30 15.28 18.08
CA LEU A 196 -22.13 14.25 19.11
C LEU A 196 -20.70 14.16 19.63
N ARG A 197 -19.72 14.68 18.87
CA ARG A 197 -18.28 14.61 19.19
C ARG A 197 -17.78 13.18 19.47
N SER A 198 -18.46 12.17 18.96
CA SER A 198 -18.22 10.76 19.31
C SER A 198 -17.36 10.07 18.27
N LYS A 199 -16.12 9.73 18.62
CA LYS A 199 -15.24 8.91 17.77
C LYS A 199 -15.86 7.53 17.49
N LEU A 200 -16.50 6.93 18.51
CA LEU A 200 -17.14 5.62 18.38
C LEU A 200 -18.25 5.64 17.33
N ALA A 201 -19.07 6.69 17.29
CA ALA A 201 -20.14 6.82 16.30
C ALA A 201 -19.57 6.86 14.88
N VAL A 202 -18.57 7.72 14.63
CA VAL A 202 -17.96 7.87 13.30
C VAL A 202 -17.27 6.56 12.88
N TRP A 203 -16.52 5.89 13.77
CA TRP A 203 -15.92 4.59 13.49
C TRP A 203 -16.97 3.52 13.17
N THR A 204 -18.06 3.45 13.93
CA THR A 204 -19.12 2.46 13.72
C THR A 204 -19.77 2.64 12.36
N ILE A 205 -20.07 3.89 11.97
CA ILE A 205 -20.63 4.20 10.65
C ILE A 205 -19.65 3.79 9.55
N THR A 206 -18.37 4.18 9.66
CA THR A 206 -17.36 3.83 8.66
C THR A 206 -17.17 2.32 8.52
N LEU A 207 -16.99 1.61 9.64
CA LEU A 207 -16.78 0.16 9.61
C LEU A 207 -18.02 -0.58 9.10
N GLY A 208 -19.22 -0.14 9.47
CA GLY A 208 -20.47 -0.70 8.96
C GLY A 208 -20.61 -0.55 7.45
N ILE A 209 -20.37 0.65 6.91
CA ILE A 209 -20.44 0.91 5.46
C ILE A 209 -19.38 0.10 4.71
N LEU A 210 -18.13 0.11 5.19
CA LEU A 210 -17.04 -0.65 4.57
C LEU A 210 -17.34 -2.16 4.58
N TYR A 211 -17.81 -2.69 5.70
CA TYR A 211 -18.16 -4.11 5.82
C TYR A 211 -19.27 -4.50 4.83
N VAL A 212 -20.37 -3.74 4.78
CA VAL A 212 -21.49 -4.02 3.88
C VAL A 212 -21.07 -3.91 2.41
N ALA A 213 -20.23 -2.93 2.07
CA ALA A 213 -19.76 -2.71 0.70
C ALA A 213 -18.78 -3.79 0.24
N VAL A 214 -17.81 -4.18 1.09
CA VAL A 214 -16.75 -5.11 0.72
C VAL A 214 -17.22 -6.57 0.76
N GLU A 215 -18.07 -6.94 1.72
CA GLU A 215 -18.66 -8.28 1.77
C GLU A 215 -19.78 -8.49 0.74
N GLY A 216 -20.20 -7.43 0.04
CA GLY A 216 -21.29 -7.49 -0.95
C GLY A 216 -22.65 -7.84 -0.33
N ILE A 217 -22.86 -7.45 0.94
CA ILE A 217 -24.15 -7.66 1.64
C ILE A 217 -25.25 -6.81 0.98
N VAL A 218 -24.91 -5.58 0.61
CA VAL A 218 -25.73 -4.74 -0.26
C VAL A 218 -25.09 -4.74 -1.63
N ASP A 219 -25.90 -5.00 -2.64
CA ASP A 219 -25.49 -4.95 -4.04
C ASP A 219 -25.34 -3.48 -4.50
N PHE A 220 -24.33 -2.79 -3.95
CA PHE A 220 -23.94 -1.47 -4.42
C PHE A 220 -23.50 -1.53 -5.90
N ALA A 221 -23.04 -2.70 -6.35
CA ALA A 221 -22.55 -2.99 -7.69
C ALA A 221 -23.65 -3.36 -8.72
N ALA A 222 -24.92 -3.04 -8.44
CA ALA A 222 -26.02 -3.23 -9.38
C ALA A 222 -25.79 -2.51 -10.75
N ASP A 223 -24.82 -1.60 -10.81
CA ASP A 223 -24.33 -0.85 -11.96
C ASP A 223 -23.27 -1.58 -12.83
N GLN A 224 -23.07 -2.88 -12.63
CA GLN A 224 -22.15 -3.77 -13.38
C GLN A 224 -20.64 -3.52 -13.17
N ASP A 225 -20.22 -2.46 -12.45
CA ASP A 225 -18.80 -2.15 -12.21
C ASP A 225 -18.48 -2.01 -10.70
N ALA A 226 -18.40 -3.16 -10.01
CA ALA A 226 -18.06 -3.23 -8.60
C ALA A 226 -16.72 -2.58 -8.25
N PHE A 227 -15.75 -2.56 -9.17
CA PHE A 227 -14.45 -1.95 -8.94
C PHE A 227 -14.59 -0.46 -8.64
N LYS A 228 -15.29 0.29 -9.51
CA LYS A 228 -15.50 1.74 -9.34
C LYS A 228 -16.27 2.02 -8.06
N SER A 229 -17.34 1.27 -7.82
CA SER A 229 -18.28 1.51 -6.71
C SER A 229 -17.66 1.22 -5.34
N ILE A 230 -17.05 0.05 -5.16
CA ILE A 230 -16.41 -0.33 -3.88
C ILE A 230 -15.19 0.55 -3.62
N SER A 231 -14.37 0.83 -4.65
CA SER A 231 -13.21 1.71 -4.48
C SER A 231 -13.65 3.11 -4.08
N PHE A 232 -14.60 3.72 -4.79
CA PHE A 232 -15.05 5.07 -4.44
C PHE A 232 -15.62 5.13 -3.03
N ILE A 233 -16.48 4.21 -2.62
CA ILE A 233 -16.97 4.13 -1.24
C ILE A 233 -15.79 4.02 -0.26
N GLY A 234 -14.88 3.08 -0.48
CA GLY A 234 -13.73 2.85 0.40
C GLY A 234 -12.90 4.12 0.61
N TYR A 235 -12.41 4.72 -0.46
CA TYR A 235 -11.57 5.92 -0.39
C TYR A 235 -12.29 7.10 0.29
N LYS A 236 -13.57 7.30 -0.03
CA LYS A 236 -14.34 8.41 0.55
C LYS A 236 -14.65 8.19 2.02
N MET A 237 -14.94 6.96 2.44
CA MET A 237 -15.16 6.64 3.86
C MET A 237 -13.91 6.87 4.71
N LEU A 238 -12.71 6.52 4.20
CA LEU A 238 -11.44 6.80 4.90
C LEU A 238 -11.17 8.29 5.03
N GLN A 239 -11.40 9.06 3.96
CA GLN A 239 -11.24 10.52 4.00
C GLN A 239 -12.25 11.16 4.97
N CYS A 240 -13.53 10.78 4.90
CA CYS A 240 -14.56 11.28 5.82
C CYS A 240 -14.20 10.96 7.27
N LEU A 241 -13.77 9.73 7.56
CA LEU A 241 -13.33 9.31 8.88
C LEU A 241 -12.14 10.14 9.37
N SER A 242 -11.12 10.31 8.53
CA SER A 242 -9.94 11.13 8.82
C SER A 242 -10.31 12.56 9.19
N PHE A 243 -11.16 13.21 8.38
CA PHE A 243 -11.65 14.56 8.67
C PHE A 243 -12.44 14.63 9.98
N CYS A 244 -13.36 13.69 10.18
CA CYS A 244 -14.24 13.66 11.36
C CYS A 244 -13.44 13.45 12.65
N LEU A 245 -12.43 12.57 12.65
CA LEU A 245 -11.57 12.36 13.81
C LEU A 245 -10.73 13.61 14.14
N ASP A 246 -10.14 14.25 13.12
CA ASP A 246 -9.40 15.50 13.31
C ASP A 246 -10.31 16.64 13.78
N LEU A 247 -11.56 16.70 13.32
CA LEU A 247 -12.56 17.65 13.81
C LEU A 247 -12.86 17.39 15.29
N ILE A 248 -13.02 16.12 15.71
CA ILE A 248 -13.31 15.74 17.11
C ILE A 248 -12.13 16.07 18.04
N ASP A 249 -10.90 15.95 17.56
CA ASP A 249 -9.71 16.21 18.39
C ASP A 249 -9.32 17.68 18.49
N ASN A 250 -9.67 18.51 17.51
CA ASN A 250 -9.31 19.93 17.50
C ASN A 250 -10.54 20.82 17.80
N GLN A 251 -10.50 21.62 18.87
CA GLN A 251 -11.51 22.67 19.14
C GLN A 251 -10.94 24.07 18.87
N PRO A 252 -11.66 24.99 18.18
CA PRO A 252 -12.79 24.84 17.27
C PRO A 252 -12.35 25.13 15.82
N VAL A 253 -12.22 24.11 14.96
CA VAL A 253 -11.77 24.35 13.56
C VAL A 253 -12.83 25.10 12.73
N CYS A 254 -14.11 25.06 13.14
CA CYS A 254 -15.21 25.70 12.43
C CYS A 254 -16.23 26.27 13.44
N GLU A 255 -16.47 27.59 13.41
CA GLU A 255 -17.51 28.24 14.21
C GLU A 255 -18.92 27.86 13.71
N HIS A 256 -19.08 27.70 12.39
CA HIS A 256 -20.35 27.30 11.78
C HIS A 256 -20.28 25.92 11.12
N PHE A 257 -21.40 25.19 11.19
CA PHE A 257 -21.57 23.88 10.56
C PHE A 257 -21.27 23.91 9.05
N PHE A 258 -21.77 24.93 8.33
CA PHE A 258 -21.57 25.01 6.89
C PHE A 258 -20.11 25.22 6.51
N ASP A 259 -19.33 25.98 7.30
CA ASP A 259 -17.90 26.17 7.02
C ASP A 259 -17.12 24.85 7.11
N GLY A 260 -17.44 24.03 8.10
CA GLY A 260 -16.84 22.70 8.24
C GLY A 260 -17.30 21.74 7.15
N PHE A 261 -18.57 21.81 6.75
CA PHE A 261 -19.07 21.03 5.61
C PHE A 261 -18.37 21.43 4.29
N PHE A 262 -18.15 22.72 4.05
CA PHE A 262 -17.37 23.18 2.90
C PHE A 262 -15.91 22.69 2.94
N LYS A 263 -15.27 22.65 4.13
CA LYS A 263 -13.92 22.08 4.29
C LYS A 263 -13.90 20.57 4.02
N LEU A 264 -14.92 19.84 4.48
CA LEU A 264 -15.08 18.42 4.18
C LEU A 264 -15.22 18.20 2.67
N ALA A 265 -16.14 18.91 2.02
CA ALA A 265 -16.34 18.83 0.57
C ALA A 265 -15.06 19.16 -0.20
N TRP A 266 -14.36 20.23 0.18
CA TRP A 266 -13.07 20.62 -0.42
C TRP A 266 -12.02 19.52 -0.33
N TYR A 267 -12.00 18.77 0.77
CA TYR A 267 -11.06 17.67 0.98
C TYR A 267 -11.45 16.39 0.23
N ILE A 268 -12.69 15.91 0.41
CA ILE A 268 -13.10 14.61 -0.14
C ILE A 268 -13.35 14.65 -1.65
N LEU A 269 -13.57 15.84 -2.23
CA LEU A 269 -13.83 16.00 -3.67
C LEU A 269 -12.61 16.40 -4.49
N TYR A 270 -11.45 16.66 -3.86
CA TYR A 270 -10.24 16.98 -4.60
C TYR A 270 -9.88 15.84 -5.57
N LEU A 271 -10.10 16.08 -6.87
CA LEU A 271 -10.11 15.04 -7.92
C LEU A 271 -8.83 14.18 -7.96
N PRO A 272 -7.61 14.73 -7.83
CA PRO A 272 -6.41 13.90 -7.80
C PRO A 272 -6.38 12.87 -6.68
N TYR A 273 -7.07 13.10 -5.55
CA TYR A 273 -7.19 12.14 -4.45
C TYR A 273 -8.58 11.49 -4.40
N GLN A 274 -9.25 11.37 -5.55
CA GLN A 274 -10.57 10.76 -5.63
C GLN A 274 -10.53 9.23 -5.45
N LEU A 275 -9.54 8.59 -6.07
CA LEU A 275 -9.31 7.14 -6.07
C LEU A 275 -7.80 6.88 -6.01
N SER A 276 -7.39 5.65 -5.70
CA SER A 276 -6.00 5.17 -5.67
C SER A 276 -5.08 5.73 -4.59
N LEU A 277 -5.12 7.03 -4.27
CA LEU A 277 -4.26 7.64 -3.23
C LEU A 277 -5.02 7.96 -1.94
N ILE A 278 -4.48 7.50 -0.82
CA ILE A 278 -4.94 7.88 0.51
C ILE A 278 -4.06 9.03 1.01
N VAL A 279 -4.68 10.16 1.32
CA VAL A 279 -4.03 11.31 1.97
C VAL A 279 -4.93 11.75 3.10
N ILE A 280 -4.46 11.64 4.34
CA ILE A 280 -5.22 12.00 5.53
C ILE A 280 -5.42 13.51 5.64
N TYR A 281 -6.50 13.96 6.26
CA TYR A 281 -6.87 15.38 6.35
C TYR A 281 -5.77 16.22 7.00
N LYS A 282 -5.21 15.72 8.11
CA LYS A 282 -4.05 16.30 8.80
C LYS A 282 -2.85 16.62 7.89
N ARG A 283 -2.69 15.87 6.80
CA ARG A 283 -1.65 16.12 5.78
C ARG A 283 -2.16 16.99 4.65
N PHE A 284 -3.37 16.71 4.16
CA PHE A 284 -3.97 17.43 3.04
C PHE A 284 -4.12 18.93 3.31
N GLN A 285 -4.68 19.32 4.45
CA GLN A 285 -5.03 20.71 4.72
C GLN A 285 -3.80 21.65 4.71
N PRO A 286 -2.72 21.38 5.47
CA PRO A 286 -1.53 22.22 5.42
C PRO A 286 -0.80 22.17 4.07
N ASP A 287 -0.88 21.04 3.36
CA ASP A 287 -0.27 20.87 2.03
C ASP A 287 -0.95 21.79 0.99
N MET A 288 -2.28 21.82 1.03
CA MET A 288 -3.11 22.66 0.17
C MET A 288 -2.91 24.16 0.45
N GLU A 289 -2.83 24.57 1.71
CA GLU A 289 -2.61 25.97 2.10
C GLU A 289 -1.23 26.48 1.66
N ARG A 290 -0.21 25.63 1.71
CA ARG A 290 1.17 26.00 1.35
C ARG A 290 1.52 25.79 -0.12
N ARG A 291 0.57 25.35 -0.95
CA ARG A 291 0.85 25.04 -2.36
C ARG A 291 1.37 26.25 -3.13
N ASN A 292 0.88 27.46 -2.83
CA ASN A 292 1.26 28.69 -3.52
C ASN A 292 2.65 29.19 -3.12
N SER A 293 3.15 28.81 -1.95
CA SER A 293 4.52 29.13 -1.54
C SER A 293 5.56 28.17 -2.13
N ARG A 294 5.15 27.23 -2.98
CA ARG A 294 6.04 26.26 -3.62
C ARG A 294 6.21 26.58 -5.09
N ASP A 295 7.45 26.48 -5.52
CA ASP A 295 7.79 26.50 -6.93
C ASP A 295 7.54 25.14 -7.55
N MET A 296 6.83 25.13 -8.68
CA MET A 296 6.66 23.92 -9.47
C MET A 296 7.83 23.81 -10.44
N ASN A 297 8.61 22.73 -10.34
CA ASN A 297 9.54 22.38 -11.40
C ASN A 297 8.80 21.55 -12.47
N LEU A 298 8.29 22.24 -13.51
CA LEU A 298 7.50 21.60 -14.57
C LEU A 298 8.26 20.46 -15.23
N SER A 299 9.56 20.64 -15.53
CA SER A 299 10.38 19.60 -16.15
C SER A 299 10.46 18.33 -15.30
N ARG A 300 10.66 18.45 -13.98
CA ARG A 300 10.65 17.30 -13.06
C ARG A 300 9.28 16.64 -12.96
N THR A 301 8.20 17.42 -12.97
CA THR A 301 6.83 16.89 -12.97
C THR A 301 6.50 16.15 -14.27
N LEU A 302 6.90 16.70 -15.42
CA LEU A 302 6.73 16.04 -16.72
C LEU A 302 7.57 14.77 -16.83
N LEU A 303 8.84 14.78 -16.37
CA LEU A 303 9.67 13.57 -16.29
C LEU A 303 9.04 12.50 -15.39
N PHE A 304 8.40 12.91 -14.28
CA PHE A 304 7.62 11.99 -13.46
C PHE A 304 6.45 11.40 -14.24
N GLY A 305 5.67 12.20 -14.97
CA GLY A 305 4.59 11.75 -15.83
C GLY A 305 5.05 10.78 -16.93
N ILE A 306 6.13 11.11 -17.64
CA ILE A 306 6.76 10.25 -18.65
C ILE A 306 7.19 8.92 -18.03
N ARG A 307 7.76 8.93 -16.82
CA ARG A 307 8.12 7.70 -16.11
C ARG A 307 6.90 6.83 -15.79
N ILE A 308 5.78 7.42 -15.39
CA ILE A 308 4.54 6.66 -15.14
C ILE A 308 4.01 6.07 -16.45
N LEU A 309 4.00 6.85 -17.53
CA LEU A 309 3.61 6.37 -18.86
C LEU A 309 4.51 5.23 -19.33
N PHE A 310 5.82 5.32 -19.14
CA PHE A 310 6.76 4.24 -19.44
C PHE A 310 6.39 2.95 -18.70
N TRP A 311 6.13 3.01 -17.38
CA TRP A 311 5.77 1.82 -16.61
C TRP A 311 4.41 1.24 -16.99
N TYR A 312 3.44 2.09 -17.35
CA TYR A 312 2.18 1.64 -17.94
C TYR A 312 2.44 0.88 -19.23
N CYS A 313 3.22 1.49 -20.15
CA CYS A 313 3.46 0.89 -21.45
C CYS A 313 4.24 -0.43 -21.35
N PHE A 314 5.25 -0.44 -20.47
CA PHE A 314 6.03 -1.63 -20.17
C PHE A 314 5.15 -2.74 -19.62
N THR A 315 4.28 -2.44 -18.65
CA THR A 315 3.35 -3.43 -18.06
C THR A 315 2.40 -4.02 -19.10
N GLU A 316 1.82 -3.18 -19.96
CA GLU A 316 0.96 -3.64 -21.06
C GLU A 316 1.73 -4.55 -22.04
N LEU A 317 2.97 -4.20 -22.38
CA LEU A 317 3.84 -5.05 -23.20
C LEU A 317 4.11 -6.41 -22.53
N LEU A 318 4.35 -6.45 -21.22
CA LEU A 318 4.58 -7.71 -20.49
C LEU A 318 3.36 -8.63 -20.54
N LEU A 319 2.15 -8.09 -20.36
CA LEU A 319 0.92 -8.89 -20.37
C LEU A 319 0.64 -9.52 -21.75
N HIS A 320 1.26 -9.02 -22.81
CA HIS A 320 1.23 -9.62 -24.15
C HIS A 320 2.26 -10.75 -24.38
N HIS A 321 3.15 -10.99 -23.41
CA HIS A 321 4.25 -11.96 -23.55
C HIS A 321 4.38 -12.92 -22.36
N LEU A 322 3.90 -12.54 -21.18
CA LEU A 322 4.02 -13.27 -19.93
C LEU A 322 2.62 -13.46 -19.35
N TYR A 323 2.06 -14.66 -19.49
CA TYR A 323 0.67 -14.97 -19.16
C TYR A 323 0.51 -15.53 -17.73
N PHE A 324 1.23 -14.95 -16.78
CA PHE A 324 1.37 -15.50 -15.42
C PHE A 324 0.07 -15.47 -14.61
N GLU A 325 -0.85 -14.52 -14.85
CA GLU A 325 -2.15 -14.49 -14.16
C GLU A 325 -3.10 -15.53 -14.76
N ALA A 326 -3.15 -15.62 -16.09
CA ALA A 326 -3.95 -16.62 -16.77
C ALA A 326 -3.53 -18.05 -16.38
N ILE A 327 -2.22 -18.30 -16.31
CA ILE A 327 -1.64 -19.58 -15.87
C ILE A 327 -1.94 -19.84 -14.38
N SER A 328 -1.86 -18.81 -13.52
CA SER A 328 -2.07 -19.00 -12.07
C SER A 328 -3.50 -19.42 -11.74
N MET A 329 -4.47 -19.08 -12.58
CA MET A 329 -5.87 -19.51 -12.42
C MET A 329 -6.08 -21.01 -12.68
N ASN A 330 -5.14 -21.69 -13.34
CA ASN A 330 -5.21 -23.13 -13.58
C ASN A 330 -4.49 -23.92 -12.49
N VAL A 331 -5.24 -24.28 -11.45
CA VAL A 331 -4.73 -25.02 -10.27
C VAL A 331 -4.13 -26.37 -10.65
N GLU A 332 -4.68 -27.06 -11.66
CA GLU A 332 -4.18 -28.36 -12.11
C GLU A 332 -2.79 -28.23 -12.73
N LEU A 333 -2.62 -27.25 -13.62
CA LEU A 333 -1.33 -26.93 -14.22
C LEU A 333 -0.31 -26.48 -13.17
N LEU A 334 -0.70 -25.64 -12.20
CA LEU A 334 0.16 -25.27 -11.07
C LEU A 334 0.58 -26.47 -10.23
N THR A 335 -0.25 -27.51 -10.15
CA THR A 335 0.04 -28.71 -9.34
C THR A 335 1.02 -29.64 -10.06
N SER A 336 0.96 -29.72 -11.39
CA SER A 336 1.79 -30.64 -12.18
C SER A 336 3.10 -30.02 -12.68
N MET A 337 3.19 -28.68 -12.80
CA MET A 337 4.38 -28.03 -13.38
C MET A 337 5.65 -28.21 -12.55
N PRO A 338 6.85 -28.11 -13.14
CA PRO A 338 8.11 -28.13 -12.40
C PRO A 338 8.18 -27.05 -11.28
N LEU A 339 8.85 -27.37 -10.17
CA LEU A 339 8.92 -26.51 -8.98
C LEU A 339 9.62 -25.17 -9.22
N ASP A 340 10.66 -25.16 -10.04
CA ASP A 340 11.35 -23.95 -10.50
C ASP A 340 10.37 -23.02 -11.21
N THR A 341 9.57 -23.57 -12.12
CA THR A 341 8.58 -22.84 -12.91
C THR A 341 7.46 -22.30 -12.02
N LEU A 342 7.00 -23.09 -11.05
CA LEU A 342 6.04 -22.65 -10.03
C LEU A 342 6.56 -21.43 -9.25
N CYS A 343 7.81 -21.49 -8.77
CA CYS A 343 8.45 -20.36 -8.08
C CYS A 343 8.54 -19.11 -8.96
N CYS A 344 8.86 -19.28 -10.25
CA CYS A 344 8.93 -18.18 -11.21
C CYS A 344 7.56 -17.51 -11.43
N ILE A 345 6.48 -18.29 -11.51
CA ILE A 345 5.11 -17.75 -11.57
C ILE A 345 4.80 -16.93 -10.31
N GLY A 346 5.09 -17.47 -9.12
CA GLY A 346 4.90 -16.76 -7.86
C GLY A 346 5.66 -15.42 -7.80
N ALA A 347 6.90 -15.40 -8.28
CA ALA A 347 7.72 -14.19 -8.34
C ALA A 347 7.16 -13.14 -9.31
N LEU A 348 6.69 -13.53 -10.51
CA LEU A 348 6.12 -12.59 -11.47
C LEU A 348 4.77 -12.03 -11.04
N ILE A 349 3.92 -12.80 -10.37
CA ILE A 349 2.67 -12.29 -9.79
C ILE A 349 2.98 -11.16 -8.80
N GLY A 350 3.97 -11.35 -7.92
CA GLY A 350 4.44 -10.29 -7.02
C GLY A 350 5.02 -9.08 -7.76
N GLN A 351 5.86 -9.30 -8.77
CA GLN A 351 6.48 -8.22 -9.53
C GLN A 351 5.45 -7.39 -10.30
N PHE A 352 4.48 -8.06 -10.93
CA PHE A 352 3.37 -7.40 -11.60
C PHE A 352 2.52 -6.60 -10.61
N PHE A 353 2.22 -7.16 -9.44
CA PHE A 353 1.53 -6.42 -8.38
C PHE A 353 2.26 -5.11 -8.05
N HIS A 354 3.58 -5.14 -7.86
CA HIS A 354 4.35 -3.92 -7.62
C HIS A 354 4.28 -2.93 -8.81
N LEU A 355 4.52 -3.38 -10.04
CA LEU A 355 4.50 -2.52 -11.23
C LEU A 355 3.14 -1.86 -11.46
N LYS A 356 2.06 -2.63 -11.27
CA LYS A 356 0.68 -2.13 -11.28
C LYS A 356 0.54 -0.93 -10.34
N TYR A 357 1.00 -1.04 -9.09
CA TYR A 357 0.86 0.03 -8.11
C TYR A 357 1.78 1.22 -8.34
N VAL A 358 2.92 1.05 -9.02
CA VAL A 358 3.72 2.19 -9.51
C VAL A 358 2.87 3.08 -10.43
N VAL A 359 2.06 2.47 -11.29
CA VAL A 359 1.18 3.18 -12.23
C VAL A 359 -0.09 3.70 -11.54
N ILE A 360 -0.78 2.85 -10.77
CA ILE A 360 -2.04 3.20 -10.07
C ILE A 360 -1.86 4.36 -9.11
N PHE A 361 -0.76 4.40 -8.34
CA PHE A 361 -0.45 5.53 -7.44
C PHE A 361 0.22 6.70 -8.19
N GLY A 362 0.94 6.40 -9.27
CA GLY A 362 1.64 7.40 -10.08
C GLY A 362 0.70 8.33 -10.84
N PHE A 363 -0.38 7.80 -11.42
CA PHE A 363 -1.39 8.54 -12.18
C PHE A 363 -1.95 9.75 -11.40
N PRO A 364 -2.63 9.56 -10.25
CA PRO A 364 -3.14 10.68 -9.46
C PRO A 364 -2.04 11.58 -8.89
N ALA A 365 -0.89 11.00 -8.54
CA ALA A 365 0.25 11.77 -8.01
C ALA A 365 0.82 12.75 -9.04
N PHE A 366 0.76 12.44 -10.33
CA PHE A 366 1.20 13.34 -11.39
C PHE A 366 0.34 14.61 -11.41
N PHE A 367 -0.99 14.47 -11.40
CA PHE A 367 -1.91 15.61 -11.40
C PHE A 367 -1.83 16.41 -10.09
N ALA A 368 -1.71 15.75 -8.94
CA ALA A 368 -1.46 16.45 -7.68
C ALA A 368 -0.15 17.27 -7.70
N LYS A 369 0.90 16.79 -8.39
CA LYS A 369 2.15 17.55 -8.57
C LYS A 369 1.98 18.75 -9.50
N LEU A 370 1.10 18.68 -10.49
CA LEU A 370 0.75 19.84 -11.33
C LEU A 370 0.09 20.95 -10.48
N ASP A 371 -0.68 20.57 -9.47
CA ASP A 371 -1.30 21.47 -8.50
C ASP A 371 -0.37 21.94 -7.37
N LYS A 372 0.94 21.63 -7.44
CA LYS A 372 1.95 21.94 -6.41
C LYS A 372 1.74 21.24 -5.06
N MET A 373 0.96 20.16 -5.04
CA MET A 373 0.78 19.30 -3.87
C MET A 373 1.98 18.37 -3.68
N THR A 374 2.12 17.78 -2.49
CA THR A 374 3.15 16.79 -2.17
C THR A 374 2.55 15.41 -1.89
N PRO A 375 2.05 14.73 -2.95
CA PRO A 375 1.44 13.41 -2.78
C PRO A 375 2.44 12.43 -2.16
N PRO A 376 1.95 11.40 -1.43
CA PRO A 376 2.79 10.33 -0.95
C PRO A 376 3.63 9.73 -2.08
N ASN A 377 4.89 9.42 -1.78
CA ASN A 377 5.75 8.72 -2.72
C ASN A 377 5.15 7.34 -3.07
N GLY A 378 5.43 6.87 -4.29
CA GLY A 378 5.00 5.55 -4.77
C GLY A 378 5.57 4.37 -3.96
N PRO A 379 5.18 3.14 -4.34
CA PRO A 379 5.48 1.96 -3.57
C PRO A 379 6.99 1.69 -3.53
N ILE A 380 7.45 1.11 -2.42
CA ILE A 380 8.80 0.55 -2.34
C ILE A 380 8.91 -0.62 -3.33
N CYS A 381 10.00 -0.63 -4.11
CA CYS A 381 10.32 -1.77 -4.96
C CYS A 381 10.44 -3.05 -4.12
N ILE A 382 9.61 -4.05 -4.44
CA ILE A 382 9.58 -5.31 -3.68
C ILE A 382 10.87 -6.12 -3.88
N SER A 383 11.59 -5.89 -4.98
CA SER A 383 12.89 -6.51 -5.28
C SER A 383 14.06 -5.87 -4.51
N ARG A 384 13.82 -4.97 -3.55
CA ARG A 384 14.86 -4.37 -2.69
C ARG A 384 14.52 -4.39 -1.21
N VAL A 385 13.54 -5.17 -0.79
CA VAL A 385 13.03 -5.19 0.59
C VAL A 385 12.66 -6.60 1.00
N THR A 386 13.03 -6.97 2.21
CA THR A 386 12.89 -8.34 2.73
C THR A 386 12.11 -8.39 4.04
N LEU A 387 12.23 -7.34 4.85
CA LEU A 387 11.41 -7.12 6.03
C LEU A 387 10.05 -6.56 5.62
N TYR A 388 8.95 -7.27 5.83
CA TYR A 388 7.65 -6.74 5.43
C TYR A 388 7.26 -5.57 6.31
N SER A 389 7.84 -5.42 7.51
CA SER A 389 7.64 -4.19 8.27
C SER A 389 8.02 -2.94 7.47
N ASN A 390 8.94 -3.05 6.51
CA ASN A 390 9.26 -1.99 5.55
C ASN A 390 8.34 -1.96 4.33
N ILE A 391 7.95 -3.12 3.77
CA ILE A 391 6.98 -3.20 2.65
C ILE A 391 5.73 -2.42 3.02
N TRP A 392 5.14 -2.85 4.11
CA TRP A 392 3.90 -2.31 4.59
C TRP A 392 3.96 -0.79 4.95
N ARG A 393 5.13 -0.26 5.35
CA ARG A 393 5.33 1.19 5.64
C ARG A 393 5.44 2.04 4.37
N HIS A 394 6.00 1.45 3.32
CA HIS A 394 6.49 2.20 2.17
C HIS A 394 5.82 1.81 0.85
N PHE A 395 5.00 0.76 0.83
CA PHE A 395 4.22 0.33 -0.32
C PHE A 395 3.00 1.24 -0.50
N ASP A 396 2.05 1.21 0.43
CA ASP A 396 0.97 2.20 0.51
C ASP A 396 1.21 3.13 1.72
N ARG A 397 1.91 4.23 1.45
CA ARG A 397 2.29 5.20 2.49
C ARG A 397 1.08 5.95 3.05
N GLY A 398 0.05 6.14 2.23
CA GLY A 398 -1.17 6.83 2.63
C GLY A 398 -1.96 6.02 3.63
N LEU A 399 -2.16 4.74 3.30
CA LEU A 399 -2.84 3.79 4.18
C LEU A 399 -2.03 3.55 5.48
N TYR A 400 -0.70 3.45 5.37
CA TYR A 400 0.18 3.41 6.54
C TYR A 400 0.02 4.63 7.46
N GLU A 401 0.00 5.83 6.89
CA GLU A 401 -0.17 7.07 7.65
C GLU A 401 -1.54 7.10 8.35
N PHE A 402 -2.59 6.60 7.70
CA PHE A 402 -3.91 6.42 8.30
C PHE A 402 -3.88 5.49 9.52
N PHE A 403 -3.30 4.28 9.40
CA PHE A 403 -3.19 3.36 10.54
C PHE A 403 -2.41 3.97 11.69
N LYS A 404 -1.28 4.59 11.36
CA LYS A 404 -0.40 5.20 12.36
C LYS A 404 -1.15 6.27 13.13
N GLU A 405 -1.76 7.24 12.45
CA GLU A 405 -2.36 8.42 13.09
C GLU A 405 -3.70 8.12 13.77
N TYR A 406 -4.54 7.25 13.20
CA TYR A 406 -5.92 7.07 13.68
C TYR A 406 -6.19 5.74 14.41
N ILE A 407 -5.30 4.75 14.32
CA ILE A 407 -5.45 3.46 15.02
C ILE A 407 -4.30 3.27 16.02
N PHE A 408 -3.08 3.10 15.52
CA PHE A 408 -1.94 2.68 16.32
C PHE A 408 -1.54 3.70 17.37
N LEU A 409 -1.28 4.97 17.00
CA LEU A 409 -0.83 5.98 17.95
C LEU A 409 -1.87 6.29 19.04
N PRO A 410 -3.18 6.45 18.73
CA PRO A 410 -4.21 6.61 19.75
C PRO A 410 -4.24 5.48 20.77
N ILE A 411 -4.05 4.23 20.34
CA ILE A 411 -4.05 3.06 21.22
C ILE A 411 -2.73 2.96 22.02
N ALA A 412 -1.59 3.25 21.40
CA ALA A 412 -0.29 3.07 22.01
C ALA A 412 0.09 4.19 23.01
N ARG A 413 -0.33 5.44 22.79
CA ARG A 413 0.04 6.61 23.60
C ARG A 413 -0.77 6.75 24.90
N PRO A 414 -0.19 7.26 26.00
CA PRO A 414 1.16 7.83 26.10
C PRO A 414 2.24 6.79 26.44
N SER A 415 1.86 5.65 27.00
CA SER A 415 2.81 4.75 27.68
C SER A 415 3.62 3.83 26.76
N PHE A 416 3.17 3.56 25.53
CA PHE A 416 3.82 2.65 24.58
C PHE A 416 4.19 1.26 25.15
N ARG A 417 3.45 0.80 26.17
CA ARG A 417 3.57 -0.55 26.75
C ARG A 417 3.37 -1.62 25.67
N ILE A 418 3.97 -2.79 25.88
CA ILE A 418 3.96 -3.89 24.90
C ILE A 418 2.52 -4.32 24.55
N GLU A 419 1.66 -4.47 25.55
CA GLU A 419 0.24 -4.82 25.37
C GLU A 419 -0.50 -3.82 24.47
N ARG A 420 -0.26 -2.52 24.67
CA ARG A 420 -0.89 -1.45 23.89
C ARG A 420 -0.38 -1.40 22.46
N LYS A 421 0.93 -1.65 22.27
CA LYS A 421 1.51 -1.78 20.92
C LYS A 421 0.95 -3.00 20.20
N LEU A 422 0.78 -4.12 20.91
CA LEU A 422 0.17 -5.32 20.36
C LEU A 422 -1.30 -5.10 20.01
N ALA A 423 -2.07 -4.48 20.90
CA ALA A 423 -3.47 -4.10 20.61
C ALA A 423 -3.57 -3.17 19.40
N GLY A 424 -2.70 -2.15 19.30
CA GLY A 424 -2.64 -1.25 18.16
C GLY A 424 -2.29 -1.95 16.84
N LEU A 425 -1.35 -2.91 16.90
CA LEU A 425 -0.99 -3.76 15.77
C LEU A 425 -2.18 -4.63 15.33
N LEU A 426 -2.76 -5.38 16.25
CA LEU A 426 -3.89 -6.27 15.97
C LEU A 426 -5.10 -5.51 15.43
N LEU A 427 -5.45 -4.37 16.02
CA LEU A 427 -6.58 -3.54 15.54
C LEU A 427 -6.32 -2.93 14.16
N SER A 428 -5.07 -2.58 13.85
CA SER A 428 -4.70 -2.14 12.50
C SER A 428 -4.91 -3.27 11.49
N PHE A 429 -4.52 -4.50 11.84
CA PHE A 429 -4.76 -5.69 11.01
C PHE A 429 -6.22 -6.14 10.95
N SER A 430 -7.01 -5.94 12.00
CA SER A 430 -8.45 -6.15 11.95
C SER A 430 -9.13 -5.17 10.99
N PHE A 431 -8.68 -3.91 10.96
CA PHE A 431 -9.17 -2.94 9.99
C PHE A 431 -8.86 -3.37 8.55
N VAL A 432 -7.68 -3.95 8.30
CA VAL A 432 -7.33 -4.50 6.98
C VAL A 432 -8.35 -5.54 6.53
N LEU A 433 -8.81 -6.42 7.42
CA LEU A 433 -9.84 -7.40 7.09
C LEU A 433 -11.19 -6.74 6.79
N VAL A 434 -11.55 -5.63 7.43
CA VAL A 434 -12.76 -4.88 7.06
C VAL A 434 -12.61 -4.22 5.69
N TRP A 435 -11.42 -3.69 5.41
CA TRP A 435 -11.11 -2.99 4.16
C TRP A 435 -10.92 -3.94 2.95
N HIS A 436 -10.48 -5.19 3.19
CA HIS A 436 -10.30 -6.23 2.17
C HIS A 436 -11.36 -7.33 2.17
N GLY A 437 -12.15 -7.44 3.22
CA GLY A 437 -13.09 -8.52 3.40
C GLY A 437 -12.52 -9.74 4.12
N PHE A 438 -13.43 -10.56 4.63
CA PHE A 438 -13.19 -11.69 5.52
C PHE A 438 -13.07 -13.03 4.77
N ARG A 439 -12.59 -12.98 3.52
CA ARG A 439 -12.33 -14.18 2.72
C ARG A 439 -11.18 -14.99 3.33
N HIS A 440 -11.19 -16.30 3.14
CA HIS A 440 -10.16 -17.19 3.67
C HIS A 440 -8.74 -16.77 3.26
N SER A 441 -8.54 -16.39 2.00
CA SER A 441 -7.25 -15.89 1.49
C SER A 441 -6.76 -14.66 2.27
N CYS A 442 -7.66 -13.70 2.52
CA CYS A 442 -7.36 -12.47 3.26
C CYS A 442 -7.04 -12.76 4.73
N MET A 443 -7.80 -13.65 5.37
CA MET A 443 -7.56 -14.05 6.77
C MET A 443 -6.20 -14.72 6.93
N VAL A 444 -5.85 -15.66 6.03
CA VAL A 444 -4.53 -16.32 6.04
C VAL A 444 -3.42 -15.29 5.79
N TRP A 445 -3.58 -14.44 4.79
CA TRP A 445 -2.60 -13.40 4.48
C TRP A 445 -2.37 -12.43 5.65
N VAL A 446 -3.43 -11.91 6.28
CA VAL A 446 -3.33 -11.06 7.47
C VAL A 446 -2.67 -11.83 8.62
N GLY A 447 -3.10 -13.06 8.89
CA GLY A 447 -2.54 -13.88 9.97
C GLY A 447 -1.04 -14.13 9.81
N LEU A 448 -0.60 -14.52 8.60
CA LEU A 448 0.81 -14.76 8.30
C LEU A 448 1.65 -13.48 8.43
N ASN A 449 1.13 -12.32 8.02
CA ASN A 449 1.83 -11.06 8.21
C ASN A 449 1.89 -10.60 9.67
N VAL A 450 0.86 -10.87 10.48
CA VAL A 450 0.93 -10.60 11.92
C VAL A 450 2.05 -11.44 12.54
N VAL A 451 2.12 -12.74 12.21
CA VAL A 451 3.20 -13.62 12.68
C VAL A 451 4.57 -13.12 12.25
N GLU A 452 4.71 -12.74 10.98
CA GLU A 452 5.95 -12.22 10.40
C GLU A 452 6.44 -10.94 11.09
N ILE A 453 5.57 -9.96 11.30
CA ILE A 453 5.91 -8.73 12.03
C ILE A 453 6.28 -9.02 13.49
N LEU A 454 5.61 -10.00 14.13
CA LEU A 454 5.96 -10.41 15.49
C LEU A 454 7.36 -11.03 15.53
N ILE A 455 7.71 -11.91 14.58
CA ILE A 455 9.06 -12.48 14.45
C ILE A 455 10.10 -11.35 14.32
N GLU A 456 9.87 -10.40 13.41
CA GLU A 456 10.75 -9.25 13.25
C GLU A 456 10.93 -8.44 14.55
N ASN A 457 9.83 -8.18 15.25
CA ASN A 457 9.82 -7.38 16.47
C ASN A 457 10.49 -8.11 17.64
N ILE A 458 10.30 -9.43 17.76
CA ILE A 458 10.99 -10.26 18.75
C ILE A 458 12.50 -10.15 18.53
N GLY A 459 12.99 -10.29 17.28
CA GLY A 459 14.40 -10.10 16.96
C GLY A 459 14.93 -8.72 17.37
N LYS A 460 14.17 -7.66 17.08
CA LYS A 460 14.52 -6.27 17.48
C LYS A 460 14.53 -6.09 19.00
N VAL A 461 13.63 -6.77 19.74
CA VAL A 461 13.57 -6.71 21.20
C VAL A 461 14.74 -7.48 21.82
N ILE A 462 15.05 -8.69 21.34
CA ILE A 462 16.21 -9.47 21.79
C ILE A 462 17.49 -8.64 21.61
N TYR A 463 17.67 -8.03 20.44
CA TYR A 463 18.85 -7.21 20.19
C TYR A 463 18.86 -5.87 20.96
N SER A 464 17.75 -5.46 21.59
CA SER A 464 17.70 -4.24 22.40
C SER A 464 18.30 -4.41 23.80
N PHE A 465 18.54 -5.64 24.26
CA PHE A 465 19.20 -5.90 25.54
C PHE A 465 20.71 -5.65 25.45
N GLN A 466 21.25 -4.81 26.33
CA GLN A 466 22.68 -4.47 26.34
C GLN A 466 23.58 -5.69 26.59
N SER A 467 23.13 -6.67 27.37
CA SER A 467 23.86 -7.92 27.59
C SER A 467 24.04 -8.71 26.28
N VAL A 468 23.00 -8.78 25.46
CA VAL A 468 23.03 -9.43 24.15
C VAL A 468 23.99 -8.71 23.21
N GLN A 469 23.94 -7.37 23.17
CA GLN A 469 24.85 -6.57 22.34
C GLN A 469 26.32 -6.79 22.73
N LYS A 470 26.65 -6.69 24.03
CA LYS A 470 28.01 -6.90 24.54
C LYS A 470 28.53 -8.31 24.30
N LEU A 471 27.69 -9.32 24.52
CA LEU A 471 28.04 -10.72 24.26
C LEU A 471 28.32 -10.93 22.77
N ARG A 472 27.45 -10.40 21.91
CA ARG A 472 27.60 -10.47 20.45
C ARG A 472 28.90 -9.79 20.01
N GLU A 473 29.17 -8.58 20.45
CA GLU A 473 30.38 -7.81 20.13
C GLU A 473 31.66 -8.53 20.58
N LYS A 474 31.61 -9.26 21.71
CA LYS A 474 32.74 -10.06 22.20
C LYS A 474 33.00 -11.31 21.35
N LEU A 475 31.94 -11.94 20.81
CA LEU A 475 32.03 -13.26 20.17
C LEU A 475 32.06 -13.20 18.64
N ILE A 476 31.41 -12.22 18.02
CA ILE A 476 31.09 -12.21 16.59
C ILE A 476 31.27 -10.79 16.01
N SER A 477 32.07 -10.67 14.94
CA SER A 477 32.23 -9.41 14.21
C SER A 477 30.91 -8.92 13.61
N ASP A 478 30.79 -7.60 13.37
CA ASP A 478 29.59 -7.03 12.73
C ASP A 478 29.28 -7.70 11.39
N GLN A 479 30.29 -8.01 10.57
CA GLN A 479 30.10 -8.66 9.28
C GLN A 479 29.58 -10.10 9.43
N CYS A 480 30.12 -10.87 10.37
CA CYS A 480 29.63 -12.23 10.64
C CYS A 480 28.20 -12.19 11.20
N PHE A 481 27.89 -11.23 12.06
CA PHE A 481 26.53 -11.02 12.55
C PHE A 481 25.55 -10.61 11.44
N ARG A 482 25.96 -9.78 10.47
CA ARG A 482 25.17 -9.48 9.25
C ARG A 482 24.85 -10.76 8.48
N ARG A 483 25.80 -11.68 8.30
CA ARG A 483 25.58 -12.97 7.62
C ARG A 483 24.58 -13.85 8.38
N ILE A 484 24.72 -13.97 9.70
CA ILE A 484 23.75 -14.69 10.55
C ILE A 484 22.35 -14.07 10.40
N LEU A 485 22.26 -12.73 10.47
CA LEU A 485 21.00 -12.02 10.36
C LEU A 485 20.37 -12.18 8.97
N ALA A 486 21.17 -12.20 7.91
CA ALA A 486 20.68 -12.45 6.55
C ALA A 486 20.07 -13.85 6.42
N LEU A 487 20.63 -14.86 7.09
CA LEU A 487 20.02 -16.19 7.14
C LEU A 487 18.73 -16.19 7.97
N LEU A 488 18.74 -15.57 9.16
CA LEU A 488 17.56 -15.50 10.03
C LEU A 488 16.39 -14.75 9.38
N GLN A 489 16.67 -13.72 8.58
CA GLN A 489 15.64 -12.96 7.86
C GLN A 489 14.97 -13.75 6.72
N VAL A 490 15.49 -14.92 6.32
CA VAL A 490 14.80 -15.80 5.38
C VAL A 490 13.49 -16.32 5.96
N LEU A 491 13.42 -16.50 7.29
CA LEU A 491 12.21 -16.96 7.96
C LEU A 491 11.04 -15.96 7.81
N PRO A 492 11.12 -14.70 8.27
CA PRO A 492 10.05 -13.73 8.05
C PRO A 492 9.78 -13.47 6.56
N LEU A 493 10.82 -13.46 5.72
CA LEU A 493 10.65 -13.36 4.26
C LEU A 493 9.75 -14.48 3.71
N SER A 494 9.92 -15.71 4.19
CA SER A 494 9.11 -16.87 3.76
C SER A 494 7.65 -16.72 4.16
N PHE A 495 7.35 -16.29 5.40
CA PHE A 495 5.98 -15.98 5.83
C PHE A 495 5.35 -14.92 4.94
N GLY A 496 6.10 -13.87 4.62
CA GLY A 496 5.68 -12.84 3.71
C GLY A 496 5.35 -13.37 2.30
N LEU A 497 6.22 -14.20 1.71
CA LEU A 497 5.99 -14.80 0.39
C LEU A 497 4.74 -15.67 0.37
N TYR A 498 4.59 -16.59 1.32
CA TYR A 498 3.39 -17.44 1.41
C TYR A 498 2.13 -16.60 1.65
N SER A 499 2.21 -15.56 2.48
CA SER A 499 1.10 -14.64 2.69
C SER A 499 0.64 -14.01 1.37
N ASN A 500 1.59 -13.58 0.52
CA ASN A 500 1.29 -12.95 -0.74
C ASN A 500 0.74 -13.94 -1.78
N TYR A 501 1.11 -15.23 -1.74
CA TYR A 501 0.50 -16.23 -2.61
C TYR A 501 -0.99 -16.42 -2.32
N TYR A 502 -1.39 -16.42 -1.04
CA TYR A 502 -2.81 -16.47 -0.67
C TYR A 502 -3.55 -15.20 -1.09
N PHE A 503 -2.94 -14.05 -0.84
CA PHE A 503 -3.53 -12.77 -1.14
C PHE A 503 -3.74 -12.55 -2.64
N LEU A 504 -2.68 -12.68 -3.43
CA LEU A 504 -2.68 -12.38 -4.85
C LEU A 504 -3.35 -13.48 -5.69
N GLY A 505 -3.13 -14.76 -5.34
CA GLY A 505 -3.64 -15.91 -6.10
C GLY A 505 -4.93 -16.51 -5.54
N GLY A 506 -5.39 -16.10 -4.36
CA GLY A 506 -6.52 -16.70 -3.68
C GLY A 506 -6.20 -18.03 -3.00
N SER A 507 -7.20 -18.60 -2.32
CA SER A 507 -7.00 -19.74 -1.40
C SER A 507 -6.49 -21.01 -2.09
N LYS A 508 -6.97 -21.29 -3.31
CA LYS A 508 -6.58 -22.51 -4.04
C LYS A 508 -5.13 -22.42 -4.52
N VAL A 509 -4.75 -21.30 -5.12
CA VAL A 509 -3.39 -21.06 -5.62
C VAL A 509 -2.40 -21.00 -4.45
N GLY A 510 -2.71 -20.22 -3.41
CA GLY A 510 -1.88 -20.15 -2.20
C GLY A 510 -1.64 -21.52 -1.56
N LYS A 511 -2.66 -22.38 -1.53
CA LYS A 511 -2.53 -23.77 -1.07
C LYS A 511 -1.56 -24.58 -1.92
N VAL A 512 -1.58 -24.46 -3.26
CA VAL A 512 -0.62 -25.18 -4.12
C VAL A 512 0.82 -24.81 -3.79
N PHE A 513 1.11 -23.51 -3.62
CA PHE A 513 2.45 -23.06 -3.23
C PHE A 513 2.88 -23.63 -1.88
N VAL A 514 2.00 -23.61 -0.87
CA VAL A 514 2.31 -24.16 0.46
C VAL A 514 2.50 -25.68 0.40
N ASP A 515 1.59 -26.41 -0.25
CA ASP A 515 1.65 -27.87 -0.32
C ASP A 515 2.89 -28.34 -1.05
N ARG A 516 3.21 -27.72 -2.19
CA ARG A 516 4.33 -28.16 -3.02
C ARG A 516 5.68 -27.69 -2.50
N ILE A 517 5.77 -26.48 -1.95
CA ILE A 517 7.06 -25.91 -1.51
C ILE A 517 7.29 -26.15 -0.02
N PHE A 518 6.34 -25.76 0.84
CA PHE A 518 6.52 -25.88 2.28
C PHE A 518 6.41 -27.34 2.74
N TRP A 519 5.27 -27.99 2.51
CA TRP A 519 5.06 -29.39 2.93
C TRP A 519 5.79 -30.40 2.05
N GLY A 520 5.91 -30.11 0.75
CA GLY A 520 6.62 -30.98 -0.19
C GLY A 520 8.12 -30.98 0.01
N GLU A 521 8.73 -29.79 0.13
CA GLU A 521 10.18 -29.63 0.04
C GLU A 521 10.86 -29.11 1.31
N THR A 522 10.16 -28.34 2.15
CA THR A 522 10.78 -27.65 3.29
C THR A 522 10.63 -28.43 4.61
N TYR A 523 9.41 -28.76 4.99
CA TYR A 523 9.09 -29.49 6.23
C TYR A 523 8.37 -30.80 5.91
N PRO A 524 8.72 -31.93 6.55
CA PRO A 524 9.74 -32.09 7.60
C PRO A 524 11.15 -32.42 7.07
N LYS A 525 11.32 -32.61 5.75
CA LYS A 525 12.51 -33.25 5.18
C LYS A 525 13.64 -32.30 4.77
N PHE A 526 13.39 -31.00 4.62
CA PHE A 526 14.34 -29.98 4.17
C PHE A 526 15.20 -30.42 2.97
N LYS A 527 14.52 -30.71 1.85
CA LYS A 527 15.11 -31.23 0.62
C LYS A 527 15.92 -30.17 -0.14
N LEU A 528 16.64 -30.60 -1.18
CA LEU A 528 17.48 -29.73 -2.02
C LEU A 528 16.76 -28.45 -2.52
N PRO A 529 15.50 -28.47 -3.00
CA PRO A 529 14.82 -27.24 -3.38
C PRO A 529 14.69 -26.22 -2.25
N ALA A 530 14.47 -26.68 -1.01
CA ALA A 530 14.43 -25.79 0.16
C ALA A 530 15.81 -25.17 0.44
N VAL A 531 16.90 -25.93 0.31
CA VAL A 531 18.27 -25.43 0.43
C VAL A 531 18.55 -24.33 -0.61
N ILE A 532 18.11 -24.54 -1.85
CA ILE A 532 18.26 -23.55 -2.93
C ILE A 532 17.48 -22.28 -2.59
N LEU A 533 16.21 -22.40 -2.19
CA LEU A 533 15.37 -21.23 -1.84
C LEU A 533 15.93 -20.45 -0.65
N VAL A 534 16.45 -21.14 0.38
CA VAL A 534 17.11 -20.47 1.52
C VAL A 534 18.38 -19.76 1.07
N THR A 535 19.16 -20.36 0.17
CA THR A 535 20.39 -19.74 -0.39
C THR A 535 20.05 -18.50 -1.22
N LEU A 536 19.00 -18.56 -2.04
CA LEU A 536 18.51 -17.41 -2.81
C LEU A 536 17.98 -16.31 -1.87
N GLY A 537 17.20 -16.67 -0.85
CA GLY A 537 16.73 -15.74 0.18
C GLY A 537 17.89 -15.08 0.94
N TYR A 538 18.94 -15.83 1.25
CA TYR A 538 20.15 -15.31 1.89
C TYR A 538 20.87 -14.28 1.00
N CYS A 539 21.07 -14.59 -0.29
CA CYS A 539 21.67 -13.65 -1.25
C CYS A 539 20.80 -12.39 -1.40
N PHE A 540 19.49 -12.56 -1.48
CA PHE A 540 18.53 -11.47 -1.60
C PHE A 540 18.54 -10.56 -0.36
N ASN A 541 18.59 -11.16 0.84
CA ASN A 541 18.71 -10.43 2.10
C ASN A 541 19.98 -9.57 2.15
N HIS A 542 21.12 -10.06 1.67
CA HIS A 542 22.33 -9.25 1.63
C HIS A 542 22.23 -8.06 0.71
N LEU A 543 21.59 -8.19 -0.46
CA LEU A 543 21.35 -7.05 -1.35
C LEU A 543 20.39 -6.03 -0.73
N ALA A 544 19.30 -6.50 -0.11
CA ALA A 544 18.36 -5.61 0.57
C ALA A 544 19.03 -4.86 1.74
N MET A 545 19.88 -5.54 2.52
CA MET A 545 20.68 -4.93 3.60
C MET A 545 21.65 -3.88 3.06
N GLU A 546 22.35 -4.18 1.96
CA GLU A 546 23.32 -3.26 1.33
C GLU A 546 22.65 -1.99 0.79
N ILE A 547 21.48 -2.13 0.18
CA ILE A 547 20.69 -0.99 -0.30
C ILE A 547 20.20 -0.16 0.88
N THR A 548 19.74 -0.81 1.95
CA THR A 548 19.26 -0.12 3.15
C THR A 548 20.38 0.70 3.81
N SER A 549 21.58 0.13 3.96
CA SER A 549 22.71 0.83 4.60
C SER A 549 23.25 2.03 3.82
N ARG A 550 22.90 2.19 2.54
CA ARG A 550 23.31 3.34 1.70
C ARG A 550 22.27 4.45 1.65
N VAL A 551 21.04 4.16 2.09
CA VAL A 551 19.91 5.11 2.08
C VAL A 551 19.73 5.75 3.46
N ASP A 552 20.13 5.04 4.52
CA ASP A 552 20.26 5.54 5.91
C ASP A 552 21.56 6.33 6.12
#